data_AF-A0A957HNP8-F1
#
_entry.id   AF-A0A957HNP8-F1
#
_cell.length_a   1.000
_cell.length_b   1.000
_cell.length_c   1.000
_cell.angle_alpha   90.00
_cell.angle_beta   90.00
_cell.angle_gamma   90.00
#
_symmetry.space_group_name_H-M   'P 1'
#
loop_
_entity.id
_entity.type
_entity.pdbx_description
1 polymer ?
#
loop_
_entity_poly.entity_id
_entity_poly.type
_entity_poly.pdbx_seq_one_letter_code
_entity_poly.pdbx_strand_id
1 'polypeptide(L)'
;DYEVIYVDDGSHDGSFELVEMLHKEDPRVVGIRFRRNHGQTAGFAAGFNYARGRYILTMDADRQNNPADMPKLIEKLEEGYDVVNGWRENRQDAFLLRKLPSYIANRLIIARLTKVPLRDRGCSLRIFRAEVVQELHLYGEMHRFIPEMISFAGFTMAEVPVDHRPRVAGTSKYGISRTIRVILDLMTVLYLQRYFDRPMRLFGSLGLLFGIPGGLFGLYLAGWKMLAGIRGGWAAFHSVRLSERPLLLLAVLLVILGVQFLVMGLIAELTVRTYYETQNKPIYTIREIIGRNTERAQK
;
A
#
# COMPACT_ATOMS: atom_id res chain seq x y z
N ASP A 1 -32.68 -5.64 -3.54
CA ASP A 1 -32.15 -7.01 -3.64
C ASP A 1 -30.73 -7.01 -3.08
N TYR A 2 -30.30 -8.09 -2.42
CA TYR A 2 -28.98 -8.16 -1.78
C TYR A 2 -28.42 -9.58 -1.78
N GLU A 3 -27.10 -9.71 -1.71
CA GLU A 3 -26.40 -10.97 -1.45
C GLU A 3 -25.39 -10.77 -0.30
N VAL A 4 -25.09 -11.82 0.45
CA VAL A 4 -24.13 -11.80 1.57
C VAL A 4 -23.06 -12.83 1.31
N ILE A 5 -21.82 -12.37 1.11
CA ILE A 5 -20.69 -13.25 0.84
C ILE A 5 -19.86 -13.42 2.11
N TYR A 6 -19.86 -14.62 2.67
CA TYR A 6 -18.98 -15.02 3.76
C TYR A 6 -17.70 -15.62 3.21
N VAL A 7 -16.56 -15.06 3.59
CA VAL A 7 -15.24 -15.60 3.22
C VAL A 7 -14.58 -16.19 4.46
N ASP A 8 -14.50 -17.52 4.49
CA ASP A 8 -13.85 -18.29 5.55
C ASP A 8 -12.37 -18.50 5.25
N ASP A 9 -11.52 -18.02 6.16
CA ASP A 9 -10.05 -18.03 6.04
C ASP A 9 -9.44 -19.38 6.47
N GLY A 10 -10.07 -20.48 6.09
CA GLY A 10 -9.66 -21.85 6.41
C GLY A 10 -9.88 -22.20 7.89
N SER A 11 -11.05 -21.88 8.43
CA SER A 11 -11.41 -22.19 9.81
C SER A 11 -11.64 -23.71 9.99
N HIS A 12 -11.40 -24.16 11.23
CA HIS A 12 -11.53 -25.56 11.64
C HIS A 12 -12.58 -25.75 12.76
N ASP A 13 -13.31 -24.70 13.10
CA ASP A 13 -14.17 -24.60 14.27
C ASP A 13 -15.67 -24.80 13.98
N GLY A 14 -16.01 -25.31 12.78
CA GLY A 14 -17.40 -25.49 12.37
C GLY A 14 -18.03 -24.25 11.69
N SER A 15 -17.28 -23.15 11.56
CA SER A 15 -17.81 -21.88 11.00
C SER A 15 -18.30 -22.01 9.57
N PHE A 16 -17.63 -22.80 8.73
CA PHE A 16 -18.05 -22.94 7.32
C PHE A 16 -19.28 -23.82 7.19
N GLU A 17 -19.42 -24.83 8.03
CA GLU A 17 -20.58 -25.72 8.10
C GLU A 17 -21.85 -24.92 8.47
N LEU A 18 -21.73 -23.89 9.33
CA LEU A 18 -22.82 -22.93 9.57
C LEU A 18 -23.19 -22.13 8.32
N VAL A 19 -22.20 -21.66 7.56
CA VAL A 19 -22.44 -20.91 6.30
C VAL A 19 -23.13 -21.80 5.26
N GLU A 20 -22.76 -23.07 5.16
CA GLU A 20 -23.44 -24.03 4.28
C GLU A 20 -24.91 -24.24 4.67
N MET A 21 -25.21 -24.32 5.96
CA MET A 21 -26.59 -24.39 6.44
C MET A 21 -27.36 -23.12 6.11
N LEU A 22 -26.78 -21.94 6.33
CA LEU A 22 -27.40 -20.67 5.99
C LEU A 22 -27.67 -20.53 4.48
N HIS A 23 -26.77 -21.01 3.63
CA HIS A 23 -26.98 -21.01 2.17
C HIS A 23 -28.17 -21.90 1.75
N LYS A 24 -28.38 -23.02 2.43
CA LYS A 24 -29.54 -23.90 2.17
C LYS A 24 -30.86 -23.25 2.55
N GLU A 25 -30.84 -22.39 3.58
CA GLU A 25 -32.03 -21.64 4.04
C GLU A 25 -32.29 -20.38 3.21
N ASP A 26 -31.24 -19.66 2.81
CA ASP A 26 -31.32 -18.44 2.00
C ASP A 26 -30.29 -18.45 0.86
N PRO A 27 -30.72 -18.56 -0.42
CA PRO A 27 -29.82 -18.59 -1.57
C PRO A 27 -29.06 -17.26 -1.79
N ARG A 28 -29.41 -16.19 -1.07
CA ARG A 28 -28.66 -14.92 -1.07
C ARG A 28 -27.35 -15.01 -0.29
N VAL A 29 -27.19 -16.01 0.57
CA VAL A 29 -25.95 -16.26 1.31
C VAL A 29 -24.99 -17.03 0.42
N VAL A 30 -23.74 -16.59 0.29
CA VAL A 30 -22.70 -17.28 -0.49
C VAL A 30 -21.50 -17.52 0.40
N GLY A 31 -21.00 -18.75 0.44
CA GLY A 31 -19.81 -19.12 1.21
C GLY A 31 -18.59 -19.35 0.32
N ILE A 32 -17.46 -18.77 0.69
CA ILE A 32 -16.15 -19.02 0.06
C ILE A 32 -15.20 -19.54 1.14
N ARG A 33 -14.71 -20.78 1.01
CA ARG A 33 -13.73 -21.37 1.94
C ARG A 33 -12.35 -21.39 1.35
N PHE A 34 -11.37 -20.87 2.06
CA PHE A 34 -9.97 -21.06 1.71
C PHE A 34 -9.44 -22.41 2.21
N ARG A 35 -8.49 -22.98 1.46
CA ARG A 35 -7.82 -24.23 1.83
C ARG A 35 -6.93 -24.09 3.08
N ARG A 36 -6.49 -22.86 3.39
CA ARG A 36 -5.65 -22.52 4.54
C ARG A 36 -5.82 -21.03 4.88
N ASN A 37 -5.26 -20.62 6.01
CA ASN A 37 -5.21 -19.21 6.39
C ASN A 37 -4.35 -18.38 5.43
N HIS A 38 -4.96 -17.39 4.81
CA HIS A 38 -4.37 -16.39 3.92
C HIS A 38 -4.51 -14.95 4.46
N GLY A 39 -5.33 -14.75 5.50
CA GLY A 39 -5.52 -13.48 6.16
C GLY A 39 -6.60 -12.59 5.53
N GLN A 40 -6.84 -11.45 6.17
CA GLN A 40 -7.99 -10.57 5.89
C GLN A 40 -7.94 -9.95 4.48
N THR A 41 -6.76 -9.60 3.95
CA THR A 41 -6.65 -9.05 2.59
C THR A 41 -7.13 -10.03 1.53
N ALA A 42 -6.76 -11.30 1.65
CA ALA A 42 -7.19 -12.33 0.73
C ALA A 42 -8.71 -12.53 0.82
N GLY A 43 -9.26 -12.44 2.04
CA GLY A 43 -10.69 -12.44 2.29
C GLY A 43 -11.42 -11.33 1.51
N PHE A 44 -10.97 -10.08 1.64
CA PHE A 44 -11.52 -8.96 0.87
C PHE A 44 -11.36 -9.14 -0.63
N ALA A 45 -10.17 -9.54 -1.10
CA ALA A 45 -9.92 -9.75 -2.52
C ALA A 45 -10.86 -10.82 -3.13
N ALA A 46 -11.07 -11.94 -2.43
CA ALA A 46 -12.02 -12.95 -2.86
C ALA A 46 -13.45 -12.41 -2.84
N GLY A 47 -13.89 -11.77 -1.76
CA GLY A 47 -15.23 -11.18 -1.68
C GLY A 47 -15.50 -10.18 -2.80
N PHE A 48 -14.53 -9.32 -3.10
CA PHE A 48 -14.58 -8.36 -4.20
C PHE A 48 -14.67 -9.00 -5.58
N ASN A 49 -13.94 -10.09 -5.82
CA ASN A 49 -13.96 -10.79 -7.10
C ASN A 49 -15.30 -11.53 -7.37
N TYR A 50 -15.98 -11.98 -6.32
CA TYR A 50 -17.23 -12.74 -6.44
C TYR A 50 -18.50 -11.90 -6.22
N ALA A 51 -18.37 -10.66 -5.77
CA ALA A 51 -19.50 -9.75 -5.59
C ALA A 51 -20.08 -9.28 -6.93
N ARG A 52 -21.42 -9.28 -7.04
CA ARG A 52 -22.15 -8.88 -8.25
C ARG A 52 -23.05 -7.66 -8.06
N GLY A 53 -23.18 -7.19 -6.81
CA GLY A 53 -24.01 -6.02 -6.47
C GLY A 53 -23.48 -4.72 -7.07
N ARG A 54 -24.39 -3.79 -7.38
CA ARG A 54 -24.05 -2.41 -7.79
C ARG A 54 -23.25 -1.67 -6.72
N TYR A 55 -23.60 -1.91 -5.46
CA TYR A 55 -22.90 -1.43 -4.29
C TYR A 55 -22.34 -2.61 -3.52
N ILE A 56 -21.08 -2.51 -3.12
CA ILE A 56 -20.37 -3.55 -2.38
C ILE A 56 -20.09 -3.00 -1.01
N LEU A 57 -20.59 -3.67 0.03
CA LEU A 57 -20.37 -3.28 1.42
C LEU A 57 -19.49 -4.31 2.12
N THR A 58 -18.47 -3.84 2.84
CA THR A 58 -17.58 -4.66 3.64
C THR A 58 -17.92 -4.53 5.12
N MET A 59 -17.83 -5.62 5.88
CA MET A 59 -18.05 -5.63 7.32
C MET A 59 -17.34 -6.82 7.97
N ASP A 60 -16.70 -6.61 9.13
CA ASP A 60 -16.12 -7.71 9.91
C ASP A 60 -17.20 -8.55 10.64
N ALA A 61 -16.94 -9.85 10.79
CA ALA A 61 -17.86 -10.81 11.43
C ALA A 61 -17.83 -10.79 12.97
N ASP A 62 -17.03 -9.91 13.60
CA ASP A 62 -16.81 -9.88 15.06
C ASP A 62 -17.86 -9.09 15.85
N ARG A 63 -18.99 -8.74 15.19
CA ARG A 63 -20.13 -7.99 15.73
C ARG A 63 -19.78 -6.59 16.25
N GLN A 64 -18.58 -6.07 15.97
CA GLN A 64 -18.20 -4.73 16.38
C GLN A 64 -18.87 -3.63 15.56
N ASN A 65 -19.15 -3.91 14.29
CA ASN A 65 -19.85 -3.01 13.38
C ASN A 65 -21.36 -3.27 13.45
N ASN A 66 -22.17 -2.21 13.49
CA ASN A 66 -23.62 -2.32 13.53
C ASN A 66 -24.21 -2.36 12.10
N PRO A 67 -24.87 -3.46 11.69
CA PRO A 67 -25.56 -3.54 10.40
C PRO A 67 -26.59 -2.43 10.16
N ALA A 68 -27.16 -1.86 11.24
CA ALA A 68 -28.14 -0.79 11.13
C ALA A 68 -27.58 0.53 10.56
N ASP A 69 -26.25 0.68 10.48
CA ASP A 69 -25.64 1.86 9.88
C ASP A 69 -25.50 1.75 8.35
N MET A 70 -25.71 0.57 7.75
CA MET A 70 -25.61 0.35 6.29
C MET A 70 -26.44 1.34 5.46
N PRO A 71 -27.71 1.66 5.80
CA PRO A 71 -28.51 2.62 5.03
C PRO A 71 -27.87 4.01 4.95
N LYS A 72 -27.25 4.49 6.04
CA LYS A 72 -26.58 5.81 6.08
C LYS A 72 -25.40 5.86 5.11
N LEU A 73 -24.66 4.76 4.98
CA LEU A 73 -23.56 4.64 4.03
C LEU A 73 -24.06 4.68 2.58
N ILE A 74 -25.18 4.00 2.30
CA ILE A 74 -25.82 3.98 0.97
C ILE A 74 -26.31 5.39 0.61
N GLU A 75 -27.07 6.05 1.49
CA GLU A 75 -27.56 7.41 1.27
C GLU A 75 -26.42 8.37 0.94
N LYS A 76 -25.31 8.27 1.68
CA LYS A 76 -24.13 9.11 1.43
C LYS A 76 -23.46 8.79 0.10
N LEU A 77 -23.41 7.52 -0.31
CA LEU A 77 -22.84 7.11 -1.60
C LEU A 77 -23.67 7.67 -2.77
N GLU A 78 -24.99 7.77 -2.58
CA GLU A 78 -25.93 8.28 -3.59
C GLU A 78 -25.84 9.80 -3.80
N GLU A 79 -25.23 10.56 -2.87
CA GLU A 79 -24.88 11.97 -3.09
C GLU A 79 -23.84 12.18 -4.21
N GLY A 80 -23.25 11.10 -4.74
CA GLY A 80 -22.30 11.14 -5.87
C GLY A 80 -20.86 10.78 -5.51
N TYR A 81 -20.64 10.25 -4.30
CA TYR A 81 -19.33 9.70 -3.92
C TYR A 81 -19.12 8.31 -4.49
N ASP A 82 -17.86 7.94 -4.74
CA ASP A 82 -17.49 6.63 -5.25
C ASP A 82 -17.31 5.62 -4.11
N VAL A 83 -16.88 6.11 -2.94
CA VAL A 83 -16.67 5.31 -1.72
C VAL A 83 -17.11 6.07 -0.47
N VAL A 84 -17.73 5.38 0.47
CA VAL A 84 -18.03 5.94 1.80
C VAL A 84 -17.46 5.04 2.88
N ASN A 85 -16.70 5.64 3.80
CA ASN A 85 -16.06 4.96 4.92
C ASN A 85 -16.79 5.28 6.23
N GLY A 86 -17.03 4.24 7.04
CA GLY A 86 -17.52 4.42 8.40
C GLY A 86 -16.44 5.02 9.30
N TRP A 87 -16.81 6.03 10.09
CA TRP A 87 -15.96 6.60 11.14
C TRP A 87 -16.54 6.24 12.51
N ARG A 88 -15.74 5.53 13.33
CA ARG A 88 -16.12 5.20 14.70
C ARG A 88 -15.95 6.43 15.59
N GLU A 89 -17.06 7.03 16.02
CA GLU A 89 -17.08 8.28 16.78
C GLU A 89 -16.52 8.12 18.22
N ASN A 90 -16.75 6.97 18.86
CA ASN A 90 -16.35 6.71 20.25
C ASN A 90 -15.49 5.45 20.40
N ARG A 91 -14.18 5.58 20.09
CA ARG A 91 -13.25 4.46 20.13
C ARG A 91 -12.88 4.07 21.57
N GLN A 92 -13.47 3.00 22.09
CA GLN A 92 -13.17 2.42 23.41
C GLN A 92 -11.96 1.45 23.41
N ASP A 93 -10.96 1.67 22.54
CA ASP A 93 -9.74 0.84 22.50
C ASP A 93 -8.68 1.35 23.48
N ALA A 94 -8.05 0.43 24.24
CA ALA A 94 -7.04 0.72 25.26
C ALA A 94 -5.89 1.63 24.75
N PHE A 95 -5.65 2.70 25.51
CA PHE A 95 -5.17 4.00 25.03
C PHE A 95 -3.66 4.10 24.74
N LEU A 96 -2.82 3.16 25.18
CA LEU A 96 -1.38 3.45 25.33
C LEU A 96 -0.41 2.68 24.42
N LEU A 97 -0.78 1.55 23.82
CA LEU A 97 0.13 0.76 22.96
C LEU A 97 -0.17 0.85 21.45
N ARG A 98 -1.31 1.47 21.06
CA ARG A 98 -1.77 1.56 19.66
C ARG A 98 -1.82 2.97 19.08
N LYS A 99 -1.82 4.02 19.92
CA LYS A 99 -2.01 5.41 19.47
C LYS A 99 -0.76 6.04 18.87
N LEU A 100 0.44 5.78 19.38
CA LEU A 100 1.66 6.45 18.91
C LEU A 100 2.06 6.09 17.46
N PRO A 101 2.13 4.80 17.08
CA PRO A 101 2.49 4.44 15.71
C PRO A 101 1.38 4.77 14.72
N SER A 102 0.12 4.62 15.16
CA SER A 102 -1.05 5.05 14.40
C SER A 102 -1.02 6.56 14.19
N TYR A 103 -0.68 7.38 15.19
CA TYR A 103 -0.60 8.83 15.07
C TYR A 103 0.57 9.31 14.21
N ILE A 104 1.75 8.67 14.27
CA ILE A 104 2.89 9.02 13.42
C ILE A 104 2.64 8.58 11.98
N ALA A 105 2.17 7.34 11.76
CA ALA A 105 1.76 6.88 10.43
C ALA A 105 0.64 7.79 9.90
N ASN A 106 -0.43 8.00 10.65
CA ASN A 106 -1.52 8.90 10.26
C ASN A 106 -1.01 10.31 9.99
N ARG A 107 -0.26 10.98 10.87
CA ARG A 107 0.17 12.37 10.66
C ARG A 107 1.20 12.52 9.53
N LEU A 108 2.08 11.54 9.32
CA LEU A 108 3.07 11.55 8.24
C LEU A 108 2.44 11.22 6.88
N ILE A 109 1.44 10.33 6.84
CA ILE A 109 0.65 9.94 5.65
C ILE A 109 -0.36 11.04 5.27
N ILE A 110 -1.15 11.53 6.25
CA ILE A 110 -2.27 12.48 6.09
C ILE A 110 -1.80 13.86 5.65
N ALA A 111 -0.70 14.39 6.21
CA ALA A 111 -0.38 15.81 6.02
C ALA A 111 0.39 16.10 4.73
N ARG A 112 1.09 15.11 4.15
CA ARG A 112 2.01 15.37 3.02
C ARG A 112 1.81 14.54 1.77
N LEU A 113 1.08 13.41 1.82
CA LEU A 113 1.09 12.44 0.71
C LEU A 113 -0.29 12.07 0.17
N THR A 114 -1.30 11.98 1.02
CA THR A 114 -2.70 11.75 0.60
C THR A 114 -3.58 12.87 1.13
N LYS A 115 -4.15 13.70 0.25
CA LYS A 115 -5.11 14.78 0.57
C LYS A 115 -6.48 14.25 0.99
N VAL A 116 -6.52 13.15 1.73
CA VAL A 116 -7.72 12.37 2.04
C VAL A 116 -8.04 12.59 3.52
N PRO A 117 -8.99 13.49 3.83
CA PRO A 117 -9.34 13.85 5.20
C PRO A 117 -10.17 12.73 5.84
N LEU A 118 -9.51 11.64 6.24
CA LEU A 118 -10.14 10.54 6.97
C LEU A 118 -9.82 10.59 8.45
N ARG A 119 -10.87 10.50 9.26
CA ARG A 119 -10.84 10.40 10.71
C ARG A 119 -10.55 8.99 11.19
N ASP A 120 -10.98 7.94 10.46
CA ASP A 120 -10.71 6.55 10.84
C ASP A 120 -10.50 5.59 9.65
N ARG A 121 -9.22 5.30 9.40
CA ARG A 121 -8.78 4.33 8.37
C ARG A 121 -8.92 2.87 8.78
N GLY A 122 -9.17 2.59 10.06
CA GLY A 122 -9.21 1.23 10.60
C GLY A 122 -10.61 0.64 10.66
N CYS A 123 -11.63 1.35 10.21
CA CYS A 123 -12.98 0.82 10.12
C CYS A 123 -13.10 -0.06 8.88
N SER A 124 -13.56 -1.30 9.08
CA SER A 124 -13.86 -2.25 8.00
C SER A 124 -15.22 -2.01 7.36
N LEU A 125 -16.11 -1.24 8.02
CA LEU A 125 -17.42 -0.88 7.50
C LEU A 125 -17.28 0.20 6.42
N ARG A 126 -17.37 -0.22 5.15
CA ARG A 126 -17.22 0.64 3.98
C ARG A 126 -18.18 0.21 2.90
N ILE A 127 -18.61 1.16 2.07
CA ILE A 127 -19.37 0.87 0.87
C ILE A 127 -18.67 1.46 -0.35
N PHE A 128 -18.67 0.69 -1.43
CA PHE A 128 -18.02 1.00 -2.69
C PHE A 128 -19.05 0.90 -3.82
N ARG A 129 -18.89 1.72 -4.86
CA ARG A 129 -19.46 1.41 -6.18
C ARG A 129 -18.71 0.21 -6.77
N ALA A 130 -19.42 -0.65 -7.50
CA ALA A 130 -18.83 -1.83 -8.11
C ALA A 130 -17.60 -1.51 -8.99
N GLU A 131 -17.65 -0.39 -9.72
CA GLU A 131 -16.55 0.09 -10.57
C GLU A 131 -15.25 0.33 -9.79
N VAL A 132 -15.33 0.81 -8.55
CA VAL A 132 -14.15 1.05 -7.71
C VAL A 132 -13.48 -0.28 -7.36
N VAL A 133 -14.28 -1.27 -6.99
CA VAL A 133 -13.78 -2.58 -6.55
C VAL A 133 -13.07 -3.32 -7.67
N GLN A 134 -13.54 -3.16 -8.91
CA GLN A 134 -12.90 -3.77 -10.10
C GLN A 134 -11.49 -3.22 -10.36
N GLU A 135 -11.20 -1.99 -9.93
CA GLU A 135 -9.88 -1.39 -10.06
C GLU A 135 -8.96 -1.68 -8.86
N LEU A 136 -9.53 -2.07 -7.71
CA LEU A 136 -8.78 -2.34 -6.50
C LEU A 136 -8.11 -3.71 -6.53
N HIS A 137 -6.79 -3.71 -6.70
CA HIS A 137 -5.98 -4.92 -6.64
C HIS A 137 -5.35 -5.08 -5.25
N LEU A 138 -6.00 -5.85 -4.39
CA LEU A 138 -5.50 -6.12 -3.04
C LEU A 138 -4.51 -7.29 -3.03
N TYR A 139 -3.30 -7.06 -2.50
CA TYR A 139 -2.30 -8.11 -2.24
C TYR A 139 -1.64 -7.90 -0.88
N GLY A 140 -1.03 -8.95 -0.33
CA GLY A 140 -0.31 -8.90 0.95
C GLY A 140 -1.20 -8.39 2.08
N GLU A 141 -0.84 -7.24 2.66
CA GLU A 141 -1.57 -6.59 3.76
C GLU A 141 -2.23 -5.26 3.35
N MET A 142 -2.49 -5.08 2.05
CA MET A 142 -2.95 -3.80 1.50
C MET A 142 -4.40 -3.42 1.82
N HIS A 143 -5.22 -4.30 2.41
CA HIS A 143 -6.58 -3.93 2.87
C HIS A 143 -6.58 -2.71 3.81
N ARG A 144 -5.46 -2.47 4.51
CA ARG A 144 -5.26 -1.33 5.40
C ARG A 144 -5.10 0.00 4.65
N PHE A 145 -4.68 -0.06 3.40
CA PHE A 145 -4.37 1.09 2.54
C PHE A 145 -5.41 1.30 1.43
N ILE A 146 -6.56 0.63 1.53
CA ILE A 146 -7.69 0.82 0.61
C ILE A 146 -8.01 2.31 0.40
N PRO A 147 -8.12 3.14 1.46
CA PRO A 147 -8.45 4.55 1.25
C PRO A 147 -7.40 5.34 0.46
N GLU A 148 -6.12 5.05 0.68
CA GLU A 148 -5.00 5.63 -0.06
C GLU A 148 -5.03 5.20 -1.54
N MET A 149 -5.30 3.92 -1.81
CA MET A 149 -5.42 3.38 -3.16
C MET A 149 -6.58 4.03 -3.94
N ILE A 150 -7.74 4.21 -3.30
CA ILE A 150 -8.92 4.84 -3.90
C ILE A 150 -8.65 6.28 -4.27
N SER A 151 -8.07 7.04 -3.35
CA SER A 151 -7.71 8.44 -3.64
C SER A 151 -6.68 8.55 -4.75
N PHE A 152 -5.76 7.60 -4.86
CA PHE A 152 -4.76 7.58 -5.92
C PHE A 152 -5.38 7.26 -7.28
N ALA A 153 -6.32 6.32 -7.34
CA ALA A 153 -7.10 6.03 -8.54
C ALA A 153 -8.02 7.20 -8.96
N GLY A 154 -8.12 8.26 -8.14
CA GLY A 154 -8.87 9.48 -8.46
C GLY A 154 -10.34 9.42 -8.08
N PHE A 155 -10.75 8.39 -7.33
CA PHE A 155 -12.10 8.26 -6.82
C PHE A 155 -12.36 9.20 -5.65
N THR A 156 -13.61 9.63 -5.54
CA THR A 156 -14.12 10.49 -4.48
C THR A 156 -14.51 9.67 -3.26
N MET A 157 -14.22 10.20 -2.06
CA MET A 157 -14.49 9.52 -0.80
C MET A 157 -15.15 10.45 0.23
N ALA A 158 -16.09 9.90 1.00
CA ALA A 158 -16.72 10.55 2.14
C ALA A 158 -16.63 9.67 3.41
N GLU A 159 -16.86 10.29 4.58
CA GLU A 159 -17.01 9.57 5.86
C GLU A 159 -18.38 9.80 6.49
N VAL A 160 -18.89 8.78 7.16
CA VAL A 160 -20.15 8.81 7.91
C VAL A 160 -19.89 8.29 9.33
N PRO A 161 -20.36 8.97 10.39
CA PRO A 161 -20.26 8.44 11.74
C PRO A 161 -21.07 7.15 11.89
N VAL A 162 -20.44 6.12 12.45
CA VAL A 162 -21.06 4.79 12.69
C VAL A 162 -20.85 4.35 14.14
N ASP A 163 -21.81 3.57 14.64
CA ASP A 163 -21.76 3.02 15.99
C ASP A 163 -20.73 1.89 16.09
N HIS A 164 -20.02 1.81 17.21
CA HIS A 164 -19.00 0.80 17.44
C HIS A 164 -19.20 0.10 18.78
N ARG A 165 -19.44 -1.21 18.71
CA ARG A 165 -19.66 -2.04 19.88
C ARG A 165 -18.34 -2.64 20.39
N PRO A 166 -18.18 -2.81 21.71
CA PRO A 166 -17.04 -3.52 22.26
C PRO A 166 -17.02 -4.97 21.76
N ARG A 167 -15.81 -5.52 21.57
CA ARG A 167 -15.64 -6.91 21.11
C ARG A 167 -16.20 -7.86 22.17
N VAL A 168 -17.11 -8.74 21.77
CA VAL A 168 -17.76 -9.71 22.69
C VAL A 168 -16.95 -11.02 22.79
N ALA A 169 -16.12 -11.37 21.79
CA ALA A 169 -15.31 -12.59 21.78
C ALA A 169 -13.98 -12.44 21.00
N GLY A 170 -12.94 -13.16 21.45
CA GLY A 170 -11.64 -13.28 20.78
C GLY A 170 -10.51 -12.43 21.38
N THR A 171 -9.33 -13.03 21.58
CA THR A 171 -8.12 -12.34 22.07
C THR A 171 -7.42 -11.60 20.94
N SER A 172 -6.94 -10.38 21.21
CA SER A 172 -6.22 -9.58 20.21
C SER A 172 -4.78 -10.09 20.06
N LYS A 173 -4.45 -10.75 18.94
CA LYS A 173 -3.08 -11.22 18.61
C LYS A 173 -2.14 -10.09 18.13
N TYR A 174 -2.19 -8.90 18.75
CA TYR A 174 -1.49 -7.70 18.26
C TYR A 174 -0.22 -7.40 19.07
N GLY A 175 0.96 -7.60 18.47
CA GLY A 175 2.27 -7.29 19.08
C GLY A 175 3.09 -6.24 18.30
N ILE A 176 4.20 -5.78 18.91
CA ILE A 176 5.12 -4.73 18.41
C ILE A 176 5.71 -5.06 17.03
N SER A 177 5.91 -6.35 16.72
CA SER A 177 6.33 -6.83 15.39
C SER A 177 5.44 -6.34 14.23
N ARG A 178 4.16 -6.03 14.52
CA ARG A 178 3.22 -5.47 13.55
C ARG A 178 3.55 -4.02 13.18
N THR A 179 4.12 -3.23 14.10
CA THR A 179 4.42 -1.81 13.84
C THR A 179 5.49 -1.66 12.77
N ILE A 180 6.56 -2.46 12.81
CA ILE A 180 7.62 -2.45 11.79
C ILE A 180 7.06 -2.88 10.44
N ARG A 181 6.23 -3.94 10.40
CA ARG A 181 5.54 -4.35 9.18
C ARG A 181 4.68 -3.23 8.60
N VAL A 182 3.88 -2.55 9.42
CA VAL A 182 3.06 -1.41 8.97
C VAL A 182 3.91 -0.30 8.34
N ILE A 183 5.08 -0.01 8.90
CA ILE A 183 6.00 1.00 8.33
C ILE A 183 6.56 0.53 6.99
N LEU A 184 6.99 -0.74 6.89
CA LEU A 184 7.50 -1.31 5.63
C LEU A 184 6.41 -1.39 4.55
N ASP A 185 5.20 -1.82 4.92
CA ASP A 185 4.04 -1.84 4.03
C ASP A 185 3.71 -0.42 3.55
N LEU A 186 3.77 0.57 4.46
CA LEU A 186 3.58 1.96 4.10
C LEU A 186 4.63 2.46 3.13
N MET A 187 5.92 2.20 3.39
CA MET A 187 7.00 2.56 2.47
C MET A 187 6.77 1.93 1.09
N THR A 188 6.26 0.70 1.06
CA THR A 188 5.91 -0.01 -0.17
C THR A 188 4.79 0.71 -0.91
N VAL A 189 3.68 1.06 -0.23
CA VAL A 189 2.58 1.81 -0.83
C VAL A 189 3.05 3.17 -1.36
N LEU A 190 3.86 3.90 -0.59
CA LEU A 190 4.41 5.20 -1.03
C LEU A 190 5.35 5.07 -2.23
N TYR A 191 6.18 4.02 -2.25
CA TYR A 191 7.02 3.70 -3.39
C TYR A 191 6.16 3.43 -4.62
N LEU A 192 5.15 2.57 -4.48
CA LEU A 192 4.28 2.21 -5.59
C LEU A 192 3.47 3.41 -6.09
N GLN A 193 3.00 4.24 -5.18
CA GLN A 193 2.23 5.44 -5.54
C GLN A 193 3.06 6.45 -6.33
N ARG A 194 4.32 6.66 -5.95
CA ARG A 194 5.13 7.79 -6.46
C ARG A 194 6.15 7.39 -7.54
N TYR A 195 6.59 6.14 -7.51
CA TYR A 195 7.73 5.68 -8.30
C TYR A 195 7.45 4.37 -9.04
N PHE A 196 6.25 3.77 -8.97
CA PHE A 196 5.98 2.53 -9.71
C PHE A 196 6.10 2.72 -11.21
N ASP A 197 5.64 3.83 -11.76
CA ASP A 197 5.73 4.13 -13.19
C ASP A 197 7.16 4.46 -13.64
N ARG A 198 8.01 4.96 -12.73
CA ARG A 198 9.38 5.43 -13.01
C ARG A 198 10.32 5.16 -11.84
N PRO A 199 10.63 3.89 -11.52
CA PRO A 199 11.44 3.52 -10.37
C PRO A 199 12.87 4.07 -10.45
N MET A 200 13.37 4.31 -11.68
CA MET A 200 14.66 4.96 -11.93
C MET A 200 14.77 6.34 -11.28
N ARG A 201 13.68 7.07 -11.04
CA ARG A 201 13.74 8.38 -10.38
C ARG A 201 14.17 8.29 -8.92
N LEU A 202 13.70 7.27 -8.20
CA LEU A 202 14.09 7.05 -6.81
C LEU A 202 15.52 6.52 -6.73
N PHE A 203 15.76 5.37 -7.35
CA PHE A 203 17.04 4.70 -7.24
C PHE A 203 18.15 5.45 -7.99
N GLY A 204 17.85 6.09 -9.11
CA GLY A 204 18.80 6.95 -9.82
C GLY A 204 19.17 8.20 -9.04
N SER A 205 18.23 8.85 -8.35
CA SER A 205 18.56 10.00 -7.50
C SER A 205 19.42 9.61 -6.30
N LEU A 206 19.15 8.47 -5.66
CA LEU A 206 20.04 7.90 -4.63
C LEU A 206 21.41 7.52 -5.22
N GLY A 207 21.42 6.94 -6.41
CA GLY A 207 22.64 6.60 -7.13
C GLY A 207 23.53 7.82 -7.37
N LEU A 208 22.96 8.94 -7.81
CA LEU A 208 23.67 10.20 -7.96
C LEU A 208 24.07 10.81 -6.61
N LEU A 209 23.21 10.74 -5.60
CA LEU A 209 23.47 11.25 -4.25
C LEU A 209 24.69 10.59 -3.60
N PHE A 210 24.91 9.30 -3.81
CA PHE A 210 26.09 8.60 -3.29
C PHE A 210 27.26 8.60 -4.27
N GLY A 211 26.99 8.40 -5.56
CA GLY A 211 28.01 8.29 -6.59
C GLY A 211 28.78 9.59 -6.82
N ILE A 212 28.11 10.75 -6.86
CA ILE A 212 28.77 12.05 -7.12
C ILE A 212 29.74 12.40 -5.98
N PRO A 213 29.35 12.42 -4.69
CA PRO A 213 30.28 12.69 -3.61
C PRO A 213 31.42 11.67 -3.52
N GLY A 214 31.14 10.38 -3.74
CA GLY A 214 32.18 9.35 -3.78
C GLY A 214 33.21 9.60 -4.88
N GLY A 215 32.75 9.94 -6.09
CA GLY A 215 33.59 10.33 -7.21
C GLY A 215 34.40 11.60 -6.94
N LEU A 216 33.79 12.63 -6.35
CA LEU A 216 34.47 13.87 -5.98
C LEU A 216 35.55 13.65 -4.91
N PHE A 217 35.29 12.84 -3.90
CA PHE A 217 36.31 12.47 -2.91
C PHE A 217 37.46 11.68 -3.54
N GLY A 218 37.15 10.75 -4.44
CA GLY A 218 38.15 10.02 -5.20
C GLY A 218 39.02 10.94 -6.08
N LEU A 219 38.39 11.84 -6.84
CA LEU A 219 39.06 12.83 -7.67
C LEU A 219 39.89 13.82 -6.86
N TYR A 220 39.38 14.27 -5.72
CA TYR A 220 40.10 15.13 -4.79
C TYR A 220 41.38 14.45 -4.28
N LEU A 221 41.28 13.20 -3.82
CA LEU A 221 42.44 12.44 -3.34
C LEU A 221 43.45 12.15 -4.45
N ALA A 222 42.97 11.80 -5.64
CA ALA A 222 43.81 11.58 -6.81
C ALA A 222 44.53 12.86 -7.26
N GLY A 223 43.80 13.97 -7.36
CA GLY A 223 44.34 15.28 -7.71
C GLY A 223 45.36 15.78 -6.69
N TRP A 224 45.09 15.58 -5.41
CA TRP A 224 46.04 15.92 -4.34
C TRP A 224 47.33 15.10 -4.43
N LYS A 225 47.23 13.79 -4.72
CA LYS A 225 48.40 12.93 -4.97
C LYS A 225 49.20 13.41 -6.18
N MET A 226 48.53 13.72 -7.29
CA MET A 226 49.18 14.20 -8.51
C MET A 226 49.88 15.55 -8.29
N LEU A 227 49.24 16.48 -7.58
CA LEU A 227 49.83 17.79 -7.24
C LEU A 227 51.09 17.65 -6.38
N ALA A 228 51.10 16.71 -5.42
CA ALA A 228 52.29 16.43 -4.62
C ALA A 228 53.44 15.90 -5.50
N GLY A 229 53.14 15.01 -6.45
CA GLY A 229 54.13 14.51 -7.41
C GLY A 229 54.65 15.57 -8.38
N ILE A 230 53.80 16.48 -8.86
CA ILE A 230 54.21 17.58 -9.75
C ILE A 230 55.13 18.56 -9.03
N ARG A 231 54.85 18.88 -7.75
CA ARG A 231 55.64 19.86 -6.98
C ARG A 231 56.94 19.31 -6.40
N GLY A 232 56.97 18.03 -6.01
CA GLY A 232 58.09 17.44 -5.28
C GLY A 232 58.70 16.20 -5.94
N GLY A 233 58.41 15.97 -7.22
CA GLY A 233 58.92 14.83 -7.99
C GLY A 233 58.43 13.47 -7.49
N TRP A 234 59.12 12.41 -7.92
CA TRP A 234 58.72 11.02 -7.65
C TRP A 234 58.65 10.68 -6.14
N ALA A 235 59.51 11.30 -5.34
CA ALA A 235 59.57 11.10 -3.90
C ALA A 235 58.32 11.65 -3.17
N ALA A 236 57.87 12.86 -3.54
CA ALA A 236 56.66 13.46 -2.96
C ALA A 236 55.36 12.79 -3.42
N PHE A 237 55.36 12.15 -4.58
CA PHE A 237 54.24 11.30 -5.01
C PHE A 237 54.08 10.06 -4.13
N HIS A 238 55.20 9.44 -3.71
CA HIS A 238 55.20 8.24 -2.87
C HIS A 238 54.97 8.53 -1.38
N SER A 239 55.25 9.75 -0.92
CA SER A 239 55.00 10.14 0.47
C SER A 239 53.50 10.28 0.79
N VAL A 240 52.67 10.58 -0.21
CA VAL A 240 51.20 10.60 -0.06
C VAL A 240 50.64 9.19 -0.18
N ARG A 241 50.53 8.50 0.97
CA ARG A 241 49.85 7.20 1.08
C ARG A 241 48.35 7.40 1.19
N LEU A 242 47.61 6.99 0.15
CA LEU A 242 46.14 7.08 0.16
C LEU A 242 45.49 5.93 0.94
N SER A 243 46.16 4.78 1.04
CA SER A 243 45.65 3.56 1.68
C SER A 243 45.35 3.73 3.17
N GLU A 244 46.08 4.63 3.84
CA GLU A 244 45.92 4.89 5.29
C GLU A 244 44.79 5.88 5.59
N ARG A 245 44.13 6.43 4.56
CA ARG A 245 43.13 7.49 4.74
C ARG A 245 41.70 6.91 4.75
N PRO A 246 40.93 7.10 5.84
CA PRO A 246 39.53 6.68 5.89
C PRO A 246 38.67 7.28 4.76
N LEU A 247 39.05 8.45 4.26
CA LEU A 247 38.36 9.13 3.16
C LEU A 247 38.40 8.33 1.85
N LEU A 248 39.47 7.55 1.59
CA LEU A 248 39.54 6.68 0.41
C LEU A 248 38.51 5.55 0.52
N LEU A 249 38.42 4.91 1.69
CA LEU A 249 37.45 3.84 1.94
C LEU A 249 36.01 4.38 1.82
N LEU A 250 35.74 5.56 2.36
CA LEU A 250 34.44 6.22 2.21
C LEU A 250 34.13 6.54 0.74
N ALA A 251 35.10 7.08 -0.01
CA ALA A 251 34.94 7.38 -1.43
C ALA A 251 34.56 6.13 -2.24
N VAL A 252 35.29 5.03 -2.05
CA VAL A 252 35.03 3.75 -2.72
C VAL A 252 33.66 3.20 -2.32
N LEU A 253 33.32 3.20 -1.03
CA LEU A 253 32.01 2.74 -0.55
C LEU A 253 30.86 3.52 -1.19
N LEU A 254 30.96 4.85 -1.23
CA LEU A 254 29.94 5.72 -1.81
C LEU A 254 29.78 5.50 -3.32
N VAL A 255 30.87 5.29 -4.05
CA VAL A 255 30.83 4.94 -5.48
C VAL A 255 30.14 3.59 -5.68
N ILE A 256 30.50 2.57 -4.90
CA ILE A 256 29.88 1.23 -4.97
C ILE A 256 28.38 1.33 -4.71
N LEU A 257 27.97 2.02 -3.64
CA LEU A 257 26.55 2.24 -3.32
C LEU A 257 25.84 3.01 -4.45
N GLY A 258 26.48 4.03 -5.02
CA GLY A 258 25.95 4.80 -6.14
C GLY A 258 25.66 3.92 -7.37
N VAL A 259 26.62 3.09 -7.75
CA VAL A 259 26.47 2.14 -8.86
C VAL A 259 25.40 1.09 -8.55
N GLN A 260 25.37 0.54 -7.33
CA GLN A 260 24.35 -0.45 -6.92
C GLN A 260 22.94 0.12 -7.02
N PHE A 261 22.71 1.36 -6.56
CA PHE A 261 21.40 2.00 -6.69
C PHE A 261 21.02 2.24 -8.15
N LEU A 262 21.94 2.67 -9.01
CA LEU A 262 21.66 2.84 -10.44
C LEU A 262 21.25 1.52 -11.10
N VAL A 263 21.96 0.43 -10.81
CA VAL A 263 21.64 -0.91 -11.33
C VAL A 263 20.28 -1.40 -10.80
N MET A 264 20.01 -1.21 -9.51
CA MET A 264 18.71 -1.56 -8.92
C MET A 264 17.56 -0.79 -9.57
N GLY A 265 17.76 0.50 -9.87
CA GLY A 265 16.81 1.33 -10.60
C GLY A 265 16.52 0.80 -12.01
N LEU A 266 17.55 0.34 -12.72
CA LEU A 266 17.39 -0.22 -14.06
C LEU A 266 16.63 -1.55 -14.04
N ILE A 267 16.96 -2.44 -13.10
CA ILE A 267 16.26 -3.72 -12.91
C ILE A 267 14.80 -3.47 -12.55
N ALA A 268 14.51 -2.53 -11.65
CA ALA A 268 13.15 -2.17 -11.29
C ALA A 268 12.36 -1.63 -12.49
N GLU A 269 12.95 -0.75 -13.31
CA GLU A 269 12.34 -0.22 -14.53
C GLU A 269 11.97 -1.33 -15.53
N LEU A 270 12.89 -2.28 -15.77
CA LEU A 270 12.65 -3.43 -16.64
C LEU A 270 11.53 -4.32 -16.09
N THR A 271 11.49 -4.52 -14.77
CA THR A 271 10.47 -5.36 -14.11
C THR A 271 9.08 -4.73 -14.23
N VAL A 272 8.97 -3.42 -14.01
CA VAL A 272 7.72 -2.66 -14.16
C VAL A 272 7.23 -2.71 -15.61
N ARG A 273 8.11 -2.49 -16.59
CA ARG A 273 7.73 -2.57 -18.02
C ARG A 273 7.23 -3.95 -18.38
N THR A 274 7.95 -4.98 -17.96
CA THR A 274 7.52 -6.38 -18.16
C THR A 274 6.16 -6.64 -17.51
N TYR A 275 5.91 -6.12 -16.31
CA TYR A 275 4.63 -6.25 -15.61
C TYR A 275 3.46 -5.62 -16.39
N TYR A 276 3.63 -4.40 -16.92
CA TYR A 276 2.59 -3.74 -17.70
C TYR A 276 2.36 -4.40 -19.07
N GLU A 277 3.43 -4.81 -19.75
CA GLU A 277 3.35 -5.50 -21.06
C GLU A 277 2.70 -6.88 -20.94
N THR A 278 3.06 -7.66 -19.92
CA THR A 278 2.49 -9.02 -19.73
C THR A 278 1.02 -9.01 -19.31
N GLN A 279 0.58 -8.00 -18.55
CA GLN A 279 -0.82 -7.90 -18.13
C GLN A 279 -1.71 -7.15 -19.12
N ASN A 280 -1.15 -6.62 -20.22
CA ASN A 280 -1.87 -5.84 -21.24
C ASN A 280 -2.73 -4.72 -20.60
N LYS A 281 -2.18 -4.09 -19.54
CA LYS A 281 -2.89 -3.08 -18.74
C LYS A 281 -2.46 -1.68 -19.17
N PRO A 282 -3.42 -0.77 -19.43
CA PRO A 282 -3.09 0.63 -19.65
C PRO A 282 -2.51 1.24 -18.36
N ILE A 283 -1.61 2.20 -18.50
CA ILE A 283 -1.02 2.98 -17.40
C ILE A 283 -1.99 4.01 -16.80
N TYR A 284 -3.25 4.02 -17.25
CA TYR A 284 -4.27 5.00 -16.88
C TYR A 284 -5.63 4.33 -16.66
N THR A 285 -6.46 4.96 -15.84
CA THR A 285 -7.89 4.67 -15.71
C THR A 285 -8.69 5.74 -16.47
N ILE A 286 -9.75 5.34 -17.17
CA ILE A 286 -10.68 6.28 -17.84
C ILE A 286 -11.97 6.36 -17.02
N ARG A 287 -12.35 7.58 -16.61
CA ARG A 287 -13.63 7.82 -15.90
C ARG A 287 -14.82 7.95 -16.84
N GLU A 288 -14.67 8.66 -17.96
CA GLU A 288 -15.76 8.91 -18.90
C GLU A 288 -15.22 9.10 -20.33
N ILE A 289 -15.96 8.62 -21.33
CA ILE A 289 -15.68 8.84 -22.75
C ILE A 289 -16.95 9.41 -23.38
N ILE A 290 -16.86 10.60 -23.98
CA ILE A 290 -17.95 11.24 -24.70
C ILE A 290 -17.71 11.08 -26.21
N GLY A 291 -18.73 10.62 -26.96
CA GLY A 291 -18.73 10.67 -28.43
C GLY A 291 -18.00 9.55 -29.19
N ARG A 292 -17.62 8.44 -28.54
CA ARG A 292 -17.09 7.23 -29.21
C ARG A 292 -17.90 5.99 -28.84
N ASN A 293 -18.39 5.23 -29.84
CA ASN A 293 -18.92 3.88 -29.64
C ASN A 293 -17.78 2.97 -29.14
N THR A 294 -17.92 2.46 -27.93
CA THR A 294 -16.91 1.70 -27.17
C THR A 294 -16.81 0.23 -27.60
N GLU A 295 -16.76 -0.08 -28.89
CA GLU A 295 -16.60 -1.46 -29.37
C GLU A 295 -15.13 -1.90 -29.57
N ARG A 296 -14.13 -1.06 -29.27
CA ARG A 296 -12.72 -1.36 -29.63
C ARG A 296 -11.66 -1.30 -28.51
N ALA A 297 -12.05 -1.18 -27.25
CA ALA A 297 -11.07 -1.01 -26.15
C ALA A 297 -10.78 -2.29 -25.33
N GLN A 298 -11.12 -3.48 -25.84
CA GLN A 298 -10.69 -4.76 -25.26
C GLN A 298 -9.86 -5.53 -26.30
N LYS A 299 -8.60 -5.15 -26.46
CA LYS A 299 -7.54 -6.01 -27.01
C LYS A 299 -6.21 -5.62 -26.39
#